data_AF-A0A2A4NK32-F1
#
_entry.id   AF-A0A2A4NK32-F1
#
_cell.length_a   1.000
_cell.length_b   1.000
_cell.length_c   1.000
_cell.angle_alpha   90.00
_cell.angle_beta   90.00
_cell.angle_gamma   90.00
#
_symmetry.space_group_name_H-M   'P 1'
#
loop_
_entity.id
_entity.type
_entity.pdbx_description
1 polymer ?
#
loop_
_entity_poly.entity_id
_entity_poly.type
_entity_poly.pdbx_seq_one_letter_code
_entity_poly.pdbx_strand_id
1 'polypeptide(L)'
;HVWVVPGKLTSDLRYHWNLDSVLRGHNEQIAEAQKKNRNDHRHHAIDAIVVGMTDRSLVKAASDLAKQNHDMSMRLFDGLQEPWNGFRDEVRDVIQKITVSHKPDHGFQGAMHNDTAYGIPKGIEGEPDKKGVRTVVTRKPLDGGFSAPKDLQKIRDYDIKMALLEVTKGLSGSEFKSVLIKTGEEMQPPVRRVRIEEKLKIIEIADRKTGKIYKGYKGDSNYCYDIWLDVKGKWTGEVISTFQAYQLGKANKEWWRQLKRENGNALIMRLRKNDFLEIEDDDRTIIVQISKFSVGKINMIEHFEANVDARTRDKDDELKYIQKSPSSLQKSNAKRVTVSPAGVVKRYN
;
A
#
# COMPACT_ATOMS: atom_id res chain seq x y z
N HIS A 1 -2.25 -0.31 38.48
CA HIS A 1 -0.83 -0.68 38.50
C HIS A 1 -0.33 -0.86 37.06
N VAL A 2 0.89 -0.41 36.72
CA VAL A 2 1.50 -0.54 35.38
C VAL A 2 2.87 -1.22 35.55
N TRP A 3 3.25 -2.10 34.63
CA TRP A 3 4.60 -2.67 34.53
C TRP A 3 4.96 -2.94 33.08
N VAL A 4 6.24 -3.22 32.84
CA VAL A 4 6.80 -3.43 31.50
C VAL A 4 7.30 -4.86 31.40
N VAL A 5 6.91 -5.55 30.33
CA VAL A 5 7.40 -6.89 29.98
C VAL A 5 8.45 -6.75 28.88
N PRO A 6 9.70 -7.23 29.09
CA PRO A 6 10.73 -7.19 28.05
C PRO A 6 10.34 -8.02 26.83
N GLY A 7 10.60 -7.52 25.62
CA GLY A 7 10.23 -8.22 24.38
C GLY A 7 10.89 -9.60 24.23
N LYS A 8 12.10 -9.79 24.77
CA LYS A 8 12.76 -11.10 24.80
C LYS A 8 11.99 -12.11 25.66
N LEU A 9 11.48 -11.69 26.83
CA LEU A 9 10.64 -12.51 27.69
C LEU A 9 9.33 -12.91 27.00
N THR A 10 8.68 -11.96 26.31
CA THR A 10 7.48 -12.26 25.50
C THR A 10 7.79 -13.28 24.41
N SER A 11 8.93 -13.16 23.72
CA SER A 11 9.35 -14.11 22.69
C SER A 11 9.57 -15.51 23.26
N ASP A 12 10.25 -15.62 24.40
CA ASP A 12 10.57 -16.90 25.01
C ASP A 12 9.27 -17.58 25.50
N LEU A 13 8.42 -16.89 26.26
CA LEU A 13 7.13 -17.43 26.71
C LEU A 13 6.23 -17.88 25.56
N ARG A 14 6.18 -17.10 24.48
CA ARG A 14 5.41 -17.42 23.28
C ARG A 14 5.91 -18.72 22.61
N TYR A 15 7.23 -18.91 22.56
CA TYR A 15 7.86 -20.13 22.05
C TYR A 15 7.54 -21.33 22.96
N HIS A 16 7.71 -21.18 24.27
CA HIS A 16 7.49 -22.25 25.24
C HIS A 16 6.02 -22.70 25.31
N TRP A 17 5.06 -21.79 25.20
CA TRP A 17 3.63 -22.14 25.09
C TRP A 17 3.21 -22.55 23.66
N ASN A 18 4.17 -22.72 22.74
CA ASN A 18 3.93 -23.14 21.36
C ASN A 18 2.89 -22.28 20.62
N LEU A 19 2.84 -20.99 20.95
CA LEU A 19 1.92 -20.01 20.37
C LEU A 19 2.42 -19.46 19.03
N ASP A 20 3.72 -19.60 18.73
CA ASP A 20 4.30 -19.22 17.43
C ASP A 20 3.60 -19.89 16.25
N SER A 21 3.04 -21.06 16.52
CA SER A 21 2.47 -21.95 15.54
C SER A 21 0.93 -21.88 15.47
N VAL A 22 0.33 -20.87 16.10
CA VAL A 22 -1.13 -20.62 16.08
C VAL A 22 -1.59 -20.03 14.74
N LEU A 23 -0.77 -19.21 14.08
CA LEU A 23 -1.08 -18.53 12.82
C LEU A 23 -0.37 -19.18 11.61
N ARG A 24 -0.30 -20.52 11.59
CA ARG A 24 0.30 -21.26 10.47
C ARG A 24 -0.44 -20.95 9.16
N GLY A 25 0.31 -20.89 8.05
CA GLY A 25 -0.31 -20.97 6.73
C GLY A 25 -1.00 -22.32 6.56
N HIS A 26 -2.15 -22.37 5.88
CA HIS A 26 -2.91 -23.61 5.67
C HIS A 26 -2.13 -24.71 4.92
N ASN A 27 -0.98 -24.39 4.32
CA ASN A 27 -0.15 -25.28 3.50
C ASN A 27 1.25 -25.60 4.09
N GLU A 28 1.59 -25.15 5.30
CA GLU A 28 2.94 -25.34 5.86
C GLU A 28 3.09 -26.69 6.59
N GLN A 29 4.19 -27.43 6.32
CA GLN A 29 4.52 -28.67 7.04
C GLN A 29 4.80 -28.40 8.52
N ILE A 30 4.36 -29.33 9.39
CA ILE A 30 4.40 -29.21 10.87
C ILE A 30 5.82 -28.89 11.41
N ALA A 31 6.88 -29.31 10.71
CA ALA A 31 8.26 -29.18 11.14
C ALA A 31 8.89 -27.79 10.90
N GLU A 32 8.38 -26.99 9.95
CA GLU A 32 8.88 -25.62 9.68
C GLU A 32 8.14 -24.55 10.53
N ALA A 33 7.09 -24.95 11.24
CA ALA A 33 6.13 -24.11 11.96
C ALA A 33 6.64 -23.50 13.29
N GLN A 34 7.94 -23.50 13.54
CA GLN A 34 8.55 -22.83 14.70
C GLN A 34 8.92 -21.37 14.44
N LYS A 35 8.80 -20.89 13.19
CA LYS A 35 9.14 -19.50 12.85
C LYS A 35 7.91 -18.60 12.99
N LYS A 36 8.00 -17.61 13.88
CA LYS A 36 7.00 -16.54 14.08
C LYS A 36 6.48 -15.99 12.74
N ASN A 37 5.22 -16.32 12.39
CA ASN A 37 4.56 -15.75 11.22
C ASN A 37 4.31 -14.24 11.43
N ARG A 38 4.99 -13.39 10.66
CA ARG A 38 4.85 -11.92 10.68
C ARG A 38 3.96 -11.39 9.55
N ASN A 39 3.46 -12.27 8.70
CA ASN A 39 2.64 -11.96 7.54
C ASN A 39 1.14 -11.90 7.87
N ASP A 40 0.77 -12.17 9.12
CA ASP A 40 -0.59 -12.04 9.64
C ASP A 40 -0.61 -11.10 10.85
N HIS A 41 -1.33 -9.98 10.78
CA HIS A 41 -1.43 -8.97 11.84
C HIS A 41 -1.95 -9.50 13.19
N ARG A 42 -2.67 -10.62 13.21
CA ARG A 42 -3.17 -11.24 14.45
C ARG A 42 -2.04 -11.73 15.36
N HIS A 43 -0.79 -11.80 14.87
CA HIS A 43 0.37 -12.10 15.72
C HIS A 43 0.58 -11.08 16.85
N HIS A 44 0.09 -9.85 16.68
CA HIS A 44 0.10 -8.84 17.75
C HIS A 44 -0.86 -9.19 18.89
N ALA A 45 -1.99 -9.84 18.60
CA ALA A 45 -2.91 -10.31 19.64
C ALA A 45 -2.30 -11.47 20.43
N ILE A 46 -1.54 -12.37 19.78
CA ILE A 46 -0.76 -13.40 20.47
C ILE A 46 0.25 -12.78 21.42
N ASP A 47 1.03 -11.79 20.94
CA ASP A 47 2.01 -11.09 21.77
C ASP A 47 1.31 -10.40 22.97
N ALA A 48 0.12 -9.82 22.77
CA ALA A 48 -0.69 -9.20 23.83
C ALA A 48 -1.21 -10.22 24.87
N ILE A 49 -1.65 -11.40 24.44
CA ILE A 49 -2.06 -12.49 25.35
C ILE A 49 -0.87 -12.90 26.23
N VAL A 50 0.32 -13.06 25.64
CA VAL A 50 1.52 -13.43 26.39
C VAL A 50 1.88 -12.36 27.43
N VAL A 51 1.81 -11.09 27.06
CA VAL A 51 2.01 -9.97 28.00
C VAL A 51 0.95 -10.01 29.11
N GLY A 52 -0.32 -10.27 28.79
CA GLY A 52 -1.40 -10.38 29.76
C GLY A 52 -1.24 -11.54 30.75
N MET A 53 -0.62 -12.64 30.33
CA MET A 53 -0.30 -13.80 31.17
C MET A 53 1.02 -13.64 31.95
N THR A 54 1.74 -12.53 31.76
CA THR A 54 3.03 -12.28 32.43
C THR A 54 2.83 -11.39 33.65
N ASP A 55 2.97 -11.98 34.85
CA ASP A 55 2.92 -11.25 36.11
C ASP A 55 4.31 -10.69 36.53
N ARG A 56 4.33 -9.91 37.61
CA ARG A 56 5.59 -9.34 38.14
C ARG A 56 6.56 -10.39 38.65
N SER A 57 6.06 -11.51 39.15
CA SER A 57 6.87 -12.61 39.69
C SER A 57 7.66 -13.28 38.57
N LEU A 58 7.02 -13.51 37.42
CA LEU A 58 7.63 -14.07 36.23
C LEU A 58 8.66 -13.13 35.61
N VAL A 59 8.37 -11.81 35.58
CA VAL A 59 9.35 -10.79 35.16
C VAL A 59 10.58 -10.79 36.07
N LYS A 60 10.37 -10.84 37.40
CA LYS A 60 11.46 -10.85 38.37
C LYS A 60 12.28 -12.13 38.26
N ALA A 61 11.63 -13.29 38.16
CA ALA A 61 12.29 -14.57 37.96
C ALA A 61 13.16 -14.54 36.69
N ALA A 62 12.61 -14.09 35.56
CA ALA A 62 13.37 -13.94 34.32
C ALA A 62 14.56 -12.99 34.45
N SER A 63 14.39 -11.86 35.14
CA SER A 63 15.48 -10.90 35.38
C SER A 63 16.57 -11.46 36.28
N ASP A 64 16.21 -12.18 37.34
CA ASP A 64 17.16 -12.75 38.30
C ASP A 64 17.99 -13.87 37.63
N LEU A 65 17.39 -14.69 36.76
CA LEU A 65 18.14 -15.68 35.97
C LEU A 65 19.01 -15.07 34.88
N ALA A 66 18.56 -14.02 34.19
CA ALA A 66 19.37 -13.35 33.17
C ALA A 66 20.67 -12.78 33.76
N LYS A 67 20.68 -12.38 35.03
CA LYS A 67 21.89 -11.96 35.76
C LYS A 67 22.86 -13.10 36.06
N GLN A 68 22.35 -14.34 36.17
CA GLN A 68 23.15 -15.52 36.52
C GLN A 68 23.79 -16.20 35.29
N ASN A 69 23.18 -16.08 34.10
CA ASN A 69 23.79 -16.46 32.82
C ASN A 69 22.96 -15.94 31.64
N HIS A 70 23.58 -15.27 30.66
CA HIS A 70 22.89 -14.71 29.49
C HIS A 70 22.28 -15.78 28.56
N ASP A 71 22.87 -16.98 28.49
CA ASP A 71 22.43 -18.08 27.61
C ASP A 71 21.35 -19.01 28.23
N MET A 72 21.00 -18.83 29.51
CA MET A 72 20.04 -19.71 30.19
C MET A 72 18.56 -19.30 30.06
N SER A 73 18.21 -18.28 29.26
CA SER A 73 16.82 -17.80 29.20
C SER A 73 15.82 -18.86 28.70
N MET A 74 16.25 -19.78 27.84
CA MET A 74 15.42 -20.91 27.36
C MET A 74 15.23 -21.99 28.44
N ARG A 75 16.24 -22.24 29.29
CA ARG A 75 16.15 -23.24 30.38
C ARG A 75 15.23 -22.81 31.52
N LEU A 76 14.94 -21.51 31.65
CA LEU A 76 14.02 -20.97 32.66
C LEU A 76 12.61 -21.53 32.49
N PHE A 77 12.22 -21.81 31.25
CA PHE A 77 10.87 -22.22 30.92
C PHE A 77 10.80 -23.69 30.49
N ASP A 78 11.90 -24.44 30.62
CA ASP A 78 11.87 -25.90 30.47
C ASP A 78 10.96 -26.47 31.58
N GLY A 79 9.83 -27.03 31.19
CA GLY A 79 8.81 -27.51 32.12
C GLY A 79 7.83 -26.43 32.62
N LEU A 80 7.87 -25.20 32.07
CA LEU A 80 6.82 -24.23 32.30
C LEU A 80 5.50 -24.80 31.76
N GLN A 81 4.57 -25.09 32.66
CA GLN A 81 3.24 -25.54 32.28
C GLN A 81 2.49 -24.42 31.56
N GLU A 82 1.56 -24.82 30.69
CA GLU A 82 0.58 -23.86 30.18
C GLU A 82 -0.13 -23.19 31.36
N PRO A 83 -0.56 -21.91 31.22
CA PRO A 83 -1.30 -21.21 32.26
C PRO A 83 -2.51 -22.00 32.79
N TRP A 84 -3.17 -22.77 31.91
CA TRP A 84 -4.15 -23.78 32.24
C TRP A 84 -4.21 -24.86 31.15
N ASN A 85 -4.87 -25.99 31.46
CA ASN A 85 -5.08 -27.06 30.48
C ASN A 85 -5.94 -26.59 29.30
N GLY A 86 -5.45 -26.72 28.07
CA GLY A 86 -6.15 -26.30 26.86
C GLY A 86 -5.92 -24.84 26.46
N PHE A 87 -5.03 -24.12 27.16
CA PHE A 87 -4.72 -22.71 26.91
C PHE A 87 -4.42 -22.44 25.42
N ARG A 88 -3.55 -23.25 24.82
CA ARG A 88 -3.13 -23.04 23.43
C ARG A 88 -4.29 -23.15 22.45
N ASP A 89 -5.18 -24.12 22.62
CA ASP A 89 -6.31 -24.33 21.73
C ASP A 89 -7.34 -23.22 21.86
N GLU A 90 -7.61 -22.75 23.09
CA GLU A 90 -8.45 -21.58 23.33
C GLU A 90 -7.86 -20.31 22.67
N VAL A 91 -6.55 -20.10 22.80
CA VAL A 91 -5.85 -18.98 22.13
C VAL A 91 -6.03 -19.08 20.62
N ARG A 92 -5.82 -20.25 20.02
CA ARG A 92 -6.03 -20.45 18.57
C ARG A 92 -7.45 -20.07 18.15
N ASP A 93 -8.45 -20.58 18.86
CA ASP A 93 -9.85 -20.38 18.51
C ASP A 93 -10.29 -18.92 18.67
N VAL A 94 -9.75 -18.20 19.65
CA VAL A 94 -9.97 -16.76 19.82
C VAL A 94 -9.29 -15.98 18.71
N ILE A 95 -8.01 -16.25 18.44
CA ILE A 95 -7.21 -15.57 17.41
C ILE A 95 -7.86 -15.67 16.03
N GLN A 96 -8.36 -16.85 15.66
CA GLN A 96 -9.03 -17.07 14.37
C GLN A 96 -10.28 -16.20 14.17
N LYS A 97 -10.97 -15.82 15.26
CA LYS A 97 -12.19 -15.00 15.22
C LYS A 97 -11.92 -13.49 15.21
N ILE A 98 -10.67 -13.06 15.40
CA ILE A 98 -10.32 -11.64 15.46
C ILE A 98 -10.49 -11.01 14.09
N THR A 99 -11.30 -9.96 14.02
CA THR A 99 -11.27 -9.01 12.91
C THR A 99 -10.26 -7.91 13.21
N VAL A 100 -9.26 -7.77 12.35
CA VAL A 100 -8.19 -6.77 12.51
C VAL A 100 -8.72 -5.40 12.09
N SER A 101 -8.66 -4.45 13.03
CA SER A 101 -9.01 -3.06 12.76
C SER A 101 -7.83 -2.31 12.16
N HIS A 102 -8.12 -1.46 11.18
CA HIS A 102 -7.14 -0.56 10.57
C HIS A 102 -7.67 0.86 10.66
N LYS A 103 -6.78 1.80 10.95
CA LYS A 103 -7.15 3.22 11.01
C LYS A 103 -7.65 3.69 9.64
N PRO A 104 -8.89 4.20 9.54
CA PRO A 104 -9.38 4.77 8.29
C PRO A 104 -8.59 6.02 7.90
N ASP A 105 -8.28 6.17 6.61
CA ASP A 105 -7.61 7.35 6.06
C ASP A 105 -8.52 8.08 5.07
N HIS A 106 -9.34 8.99 5.60
CA HIS A 106 -10.44 9.64 4.86
C HIS A 106 -10.21 11.12 4.59
N GLY A 107 -9.03 11.63 4.96
CA GLY A 107 -8.64 13.00 4.68
C GLY A 107 -8.33 13.18 3.19
N PHE A 108 -8.77 14.28 2.59
CA PHE A 108 -8.37 14.66 1.24
C PHE A 108 -7.21 15.67 1.23
N GLN A 109 -6.60 15.94 2.38
CA GLN A 109 -5.44 16.85 2.51
C GLN A 109 -4.09 16.17 2.20
N GLY A 110 -4.09 15.00 1.56
CA GLY A 110 -2.87 14.30 1.14
C GLY A 110 -2.17 14.96 -0.05
N ALA A 111 -1.07 14.36 -0.51
CA ALA A 111 -0.35 14.80 -1.69
C ALA A 111 -1.26 14.79 -2.93
N MET A 112 -1.38 15.94 -3.63
CA MET A 112 -2.28 16.08 -4.78
C MET A 112 -1.62 15.61 -6.09
N HIS A 113 -0.32 15.77 -6.18
CA HIS A 113 0.50 15.51 -7.36
C HIS A 113 1.94 15.23 -6.92
N ASN A 114 2.73 14.67 -7.83
CA ASN A 114 4.14 14.43 -7.58
C ASN A 114 4.93 15.74 -7.54
N ASP A 115 6.15 15.69 -7.04
CA ASP A 115 7.00 16.89 -6.90
C ASP A 115 7.66 17.32 -8.23
N THR A 116 7.52 16.50 -9.27
CA THR A 116 8.15 16.79 -10.57
C THR A 116 7.30 17.79 -11.35
N ALA A 117 7.86 18.98 -11.51
CA ALA A 117 7.24 20.03 -12.29
C ALA A 117 7.59 19.85 -13.78
N TYR A 118 6.60 19.53 -14.61
CA TYR A 118 6.76 19.31 -16.04
C TYR A 118 6.49 20.56 -16.88
N GLY A 119 7.32 20.81 -17.88
CA GLY A 119 7.06 21.79 -18.93
C GLY A 119 6.22 21.19 -20.05
N ILE A 120 5.52 22.03 -20.79
CA ILE A 120 4.66 21.63 -21.91
C ILE A 120 5.28 22.18 -23.20
N PRO A 121 5.62 21.31 -24.19
CA PRO A 121 6.10 21.75 -25.50
C PRO A 121 5.10 22.66 -26.20
N LYS A 122 5.59 23.52 -27.10
CA LYS A 122 4.72 24.38 -27.91
C LYS A 122 4.19 23.62 -29.13
N GLY A 123 3.02 24.02 -29.62
CA GLY A 123 2.41 23.44 -30.81
C GLY A 123 1.78 22.07 -30.56
N ILE A 124 1.49 21.36 -31.65
CA ILE A 124 0.72 20.10 -31.66
C ILE A 124 1.32 19.04 -30.74
N GLU A 125 2.64 19.04 -30.54
CA GLU A 125 3.35 18.09 -29.68
C GLU A 125 2.91 18.18 -28.20
N GLY A 126 2.59 19.39 -27.72
CA GLY A 126 2.16 19.65 -26.35
C GLY A 126 0.65 19.50 -26.14
N GLU A 127 -0.12 19.30 -27.22
CA GLU A 127 -1.57 19.12 -27.14
C GLU A 127 -1.93 17.74 -26.58
N PRO A 128 -2.97 17.65 -25.74
CA PRO A 128 -3.45 16.37 -25.26
C PRO A 128 -4.12 15.55 -26.37
N ASP A 129 -3.93 14.24 -26.30
CA ASP A 129 -4.73 13.28 -27.05
C ASP A 129 -6.18 13.21 -26.50
N LYS A 130 -7.02 12.40 -27.15
CA LYS A 130 -8.42 12.18 -26.74
C LYS A 130 -8.60 11.65 -25.31
N LYS A 131 -7.54 11.11 -24.70
CA LYS A 131 -7.53 10.58 -23.32
C LYS A 131 -6.94 11.59 -22.31
N GLY A 132 -6.53 12.77 -22.77
CA GLY A 132 -5.89 13.80 -21.96
C GLY A 132 -4.40 13.59 -21.71
N VAL A 133 -3.77 12.65 -22.42
CA VAL A 133 -2.32 12.39 -22.33
C VAL A 133 -1.59 13.29 -23.31
N ARG A 134 -0.51 13.96 -22.89
CA ARG A 134 0.33 14.78 -23.75
C ARG A 134 1.81 14.50 -23.55
N THR A 135 2.63 14.95 -24.50
CA THR A 135 4.07 15.00 -24.30
C THR A 135 4.39 16.11 -23.31
N VAL A 136 5.20 15.78 -22.31
CA VAL A 136 5.71 16.72 -21.32
C VAL A 136 7.22 16.60 -21.20
N VAL A 137 7.86 17.67 -20.76
CA VAL A 137 9.32 17.73 -20.63
C VAL A 137 9.76 17.99 -19.20
N THR A 138 10.83 17.34 -18.79
CA THR A 138 11.55 17.64 -17.55
C THR A 138 13.06 17.46 -17.74
N ARG A 139 13.87 18.04 -16.86
CA ARG A 139 15.33 17.88 -16.90
C ARG A 139 15.78 16.85 -15.88
N LYS A 140 16.40 15.76 -16.35
CA LYS A 140 17.04 14.77 -15.48
C LYS A 140 18.57 14.92 -15.49
N PRO A 141 19.24 14.78 -14.34
CA PRO A 141 20.69 14.67 -14.28
C PRO A 141 21.16 13.38 -14.95
N LEU A 142 22.35 13.41 -15.56
CA LEU A 142 23.01 12.18 -16.02
C LEU A 142 23.41 11.31 -14.82
N ASP A 143 23.86 11.96 -13.75
CA ASP A 143 24.09 11.31 -12.46
C ASP A 143 22.74 10.98 -11.76
N GLY A 144 22.46 9.69 -11.61
CA GLY A 144 21.29 9.18 -10.89
C GLY A 144 19.93 9.32 -11.60
N GLY A 145 19.83 10.03 -12.74
CA GLY A 145 18.57 10.22 -13.46
C GLY A 145 18.17 9.09 -14.42
N PHE A 146 19.09 8.18 -14.74
CA PHE A 146 18.91 7.10 -15.71
C PHE A 146 19.37 5.77 -15.10
N SER A 147 18.52 4.75 -15.18
CA SER A 147 18.81 3.43 -14.58
C SER A 147 19.26 2.41 -15.62
N ALA A 148 18.91 2.61 -16.90
CA ALA A 148 19.29 1.73 -17.99
C ALA A 148 19.47 2.49 -19.32
N PRO A 149 20.25 1.96 -20.28
CA PRO A 149 20.44 2.57 -21.60
C PRO A 149 19.13 2.88 -22.34
N LYS A 150 18.10 2.03 -22.19
CA LYS A 150 16.77 2.25 -22.78
C LYS A 150 16.10 3.56 -22.33
N ASP A 151 16.47 4.07 -21.15
CA ASP A 151 15.91 5.33 -20.62
C ASP A 151 16.44 6.54 -21.39
N LEU A 152 17.61 6.44 -22.02
CA LEU A 152 18.21 7.50 -22.85
C LEU A 152 17.39 7.77 -24.12
N GLN A 153 16.58 6.81 -24.59
CA GLN A 153 15.66 6.98 -25.72
C GLN A 153 14.67 8.13 -25.49
N LYS A 154 14.41 8.48 -24.23
CA LYS A 154 13.51 9.59 -23.85
C LYS A 154 14.18 10.96 -23.97
N ILE A 155 15.49 11.05 -24.20
CA ILE A 155 16.19 12.32 -24.36
C ILE A 155 15.65 13.03 -25.61
N ARG A 156 15.24 14.29 -25.41
CA ARG A 156 14.64 15.12 -26.47
C ARG A 156 15.67 15.53 -27.52
N ASP A 157 16.87 15.87 -27.08
CA ASP A 157 17.95 16.31 -27.96
C ASP A 157 18.51 15.12 -28.74
N TYR A 158 18.43 15.15 -30.08
CA TYR A 158 18.78 14.00 -30.92
C TYR A 158 20.27 13.69 -30.87
N ASP A 159 21.13 14.70 -30.98
CA ASP A 159 22.57 14.52 -31.07
C ASP A 159 23.13 14.03 -29.74
N ILE A 160 22.71 14.64 -28.62
CA ILE A 160 23.08 14.16 -27.28
C ILE A 160 22.57 12.74 -27.07
N LYS A 161 21.32 12.45 -27.46
CA LYS A 161 20.75 11.09 -27.32
C LYS A 161 21.59 10.06 -28.06
N MET A 162 21.91 10.30 -29.33
CA MET A 162 22.66 9.36 -30.15
C MET A 162 24.09 9.17 -29.64
N ALA A 163 24.77 10.26 -29.24
CA ALA A 163 26.09 10.19 -28.65
C ALA A 163 26.10 9.34 -27.37
N LEU A 164 25.15 9.59 -26.44
CA LEU A 164 25.07 8.83 -25.19
C LEU A 164 24.65 7.37 -25.42
N LEU A 165 23.77 7.07 -26.37
CA LEU A 165 23.37 5.71 -26.70
C LEU A 165 24.51 4.87 -27.28
N GLU A 166 25.33 5.47 -28.15
CA GLU A 166 26.44 4.75 -28.79
C GLU A 166 27.51 4.37 -27.77
N VAL A 167 27.95 5.32 -26.93
CA VAL A 167 29.01 5.07 -25.93
C VAL A 167 28.55 4.15 -24.79
N THR A 168 27.25 4.10 -24.51
CA THR A 168 26.68 3.23 -23.46
C THR A 168 26.17 1.89 -23.97
N LYS A 169 26.37 1.59 -25.27
CA LYS A 169 25.88 0.38 -25.91
C LYS A 169 26.48 -0.87 -25.26
N GLY A 170 25.60 -1.80 -24.87
CA GLY A 170 26.00 -3.06 -24.22
C GLY A 170 26.36 -2.93 -22.73
N LEU A 171 26.43 -1.70 -22.18
CA LEU A 171 26.76 -1.48 -20.78
C LEU A 171 25.53 -1.62 -19.88
N SER A 172 25.77 -1.96 -18.62
CA SER A 172 24.72 -2.02 -17.59
C SER A 172 25.26 -1.68 -16.20
N GLY A 173 24.36 -1.58 -15.20
CA GLY A 173 24.75 -1.42 -13.81
C GLY A 173 25.61 -0.18 -13.51
N SER A 174 26.67 -0.36 -12.73
CA SER A 174 27.60 0.70 -12.33
C SER A 174 28.47 1.21 -13.49
N GLU A 175 28.85 0.32 -14.41
CA GLU A 175 29.65 0.67 -15.59
C GLU A 175 28.89 1.63 -16.50
N PHE A 176 27.61 1.32 -16.80
CA PHE A 176 26.72 2.21 -17.54
C PHE A 176 26.67 3.61 -16.92
N LYS A 177 26.47 3.70 -15.60
CA LYS A 177 26.37 4.98 -14.89
C LYS A 177 27.67 5.78 -14.97
N SER A 178 28.80 5.11 -14.78
CA SER A 178 30.12 5.76 -14.78
C SER A 178 30.46 6.32 -16.16
N VAL A 179 30.24 5.54 -17.23
CA VAL A 179 30.46 5.99 -18.61
C VAL A 179 29.51 7.13 -18.97
N LEU A 180 28.22 7.03 -18.62
CA LEU A 180 27.23 8.08 -18.88
C LEU A 180 27.63 9.44 -18.29
N ILE A 181 28.08 9.45 -17.03
CA ILE A 181 28.51 10.66 -16.33
C ILE A 181 29.76 11.23 -17.00
N LYS A 182 30.78 10.38 -17.20
CA LYS A 182 32.06 10.79 -17.79
C LYS A 182 31.86 11.38 -19.19
N THR A 183 31.11 10.72 -20.07
CA THR A 183 30.84 11.26 -21.41
C THR A 183 30.16 12.62 -21.33
N GLY A 184 29.19 12.78 -20.42
CA GLY A 184 28.53 14.08 -20.21
C GLY A 184 29.50 15.19 -19.80
N GLU A 185 30.48 14.89 -18.95
CA GLU A 185 31.52 15.84 -18.53
C GLU A 185 32.51 16.20 -19.65
N GLU A 186 32.81 15.25 -20.54
CA GLU A 186 33.73 15.42 -21.67
C GLU A 186 33.11 16.16 -22.87
N MET A 187 31.78 16.28 -22.94
CA MET A 187 31.10 17.07 -23.96
C MET A 187 31.46 18.57 -23.87
N GLN A 188 31.42 19.28 -25.01
CA GLN A 188 31.66 20.71 -25.08
C GLN A 188 30.41 21.46 -25.59
N PRO A 189 29.73 22.26 -24.74
CA PRO A 189 29.96 22.42 -23.29
C PRO A 189 29.57 21.17 -22.48
N PRO A 190 30.06 21.02 -21.23
CA PRO A 190 29.73 19.86 -20.39
C PRO A 190 28.23 19.72 -20.15
N VAL A 191 27.70 18.53 -20.40
CA VAL A 191 26.29 18.18 -20.25
C VAL A 191 26.09 17.40 -18.97
N ARG A 192 25.54 18.05 -17.94
CA ARG A 192 25.21 17.40 -16.64
C ARG A 192 23.74 16.99 -16.53
N ARG A 193 22.88 17.63 -17.30
CA ARG A 193 21.42 17.41 -17.29
C ARG A 193 20.87 17.50 -18.69
N VAL A 194 19.96 16.59 -19.03
CA VAL A 194 19.31 16.53 -20.34
C VAL A 194 17.81 16.69 -20.19
N ARG A 195 17.15 17.28 -21.19
CA ARG A 195 15.68 17.28 -21.25
C ARG A 195 15.22 15.92 -21.75
N ILE A 196 14.26 15.35 -21.04
CA ILE A 196 13.56 14.14 -21.44
C ILE A 196 12.11 14.44 -21.78
N GLU A 197 11.54 13.61 -22.64
CA GLU A 197 10.13 13.59 -22.98
C GLU A 197 9.43 12.40 -22.32
N GLU A 198 8.27 12.67 -21.74
CA GLU A 198 7.37 11.65 -21.20
C GLU A 198 5.95 11.90 -21.70
N LYS A 199 5.17 10.83 -21.88
CA LYS A 199 3.74 10.94 -22.20
C LYS A 199 2.93 10.75 -20.92
N LEU A 200 2.34 11.84 -20.43
CA LEU A 200 1.63 11.84 -19.14
C LEU A 200 0.30 12.59 -19.25
N LYS A 201 -0.68 12.15 -18.44
CA LYS A 201 -1.82 12.98 -18.06
C LYS A 201 -1.40 13.81 -16.85
N ILE A 202 -1.58 15.12 -16.93
CA ILE A 202 -1.12 16.07 -15.90
C ILE A 202 -2.27 16.91 -15.35
N ILE A 203 -2.08 17.38 -14.14
CA ILE A 203 -2.79 18.52 -13.55
C ILE A 203 -2.15 19.77 -14.11
N GLU A 204 -2.94 20.58 -14.80
CA GLU A 204 -2.49 21.80 -15.46
C GLU A 204 -2.46 22.98 -14.49
N ILE A 205 -1.38 23.74 -14.54
CA ILE A 205 -1.27 25.01 -13.83
C ILE A 205 -1.30 26.13 -14.85
N ALA A 206 -2.38 26.90 -14.78
CA ALA A 206 -2.59 28.08 -15.59
C ALA A 206 -2.17 29.35 -14.85
N ASP A 207 -1.63 30.30 -15.59
CA ASP A 207 -1.46 31.66 -15.11
C ASP A 207 -2.82 32.29 -14.81
N ARG A 208 -2.97 32.92 -13.64
CA ARG A 208 -4.28 33.40 -13.16
C ARG A 208 -4.84 34.55 -13.99
N LYS A 209 -3.98 35.34 -14.65
CA LYS A 209 -4.41 36.53 -15.41
C LYS A 209 -4.73 36.19 -16.86
N THR A 210 -3.91 35.33 -17.45
CA THR A 210 -3.97 35.01 -18.89
C THR A 210 -4.69 33.68 -19.18
N GLY A 211 -4.87 32.82 -18.16
CA GLY A 211 -5.41 31.47 -18.33
C GLY A 211 -4.46 30.51 -19.06
N LYS A 212 -3.26 30.96 -19.46
CA LYS A 212 -2.33 30.15 -20.24
C LYS A 212 -1.65 29.12 -19.34
N ILE A 213 -1.69 27.87 -19.77
CA ILE A 213 -1.00 26.78 -19.09
C ILE A 213 0.51 26.96 -19.27
N TYR A 214 1.25 26.99 -18.17
CA TYR A 214 2.70 27.14 -18.20
C TYR A 214 3.45 25.97 -17.55
N LYS A 215 2.73 25.12 -16.79
CA LYS A 215 3.30 23.98 -16.07
C LYS A 215 2.26 22.89 -15.87
N GLY A 216 2.70 21.67 -15.63
CA GLY A 216 1.83 20.67 -15.04
C GLY A 216 2.57 19.65 -14.18
N TYR A 217 1.77 18.90 -13.42
CA TYR A 217 2.24 17.91 -12.45
C TYR A 217 1.47 16.61 -12.65
N LYS A 218 2.11 15.47 -12.40
CA LYS A 218 1.42 14.18 -12.49
C LYS A 218 0.61 13.96 -11.21
N GLY A 219 -0.66 13.60 -11.32
CA GLY A 219 -1.46 13.21 -10.15
C GLY A 219 -0.87 11.98 -9.46
N ASP A 220 -0.81 11.98 -8.13
CA ASP A 220 -0.02 11.00 -7.36
C ASP A 220 -0.85 10.05 -6.49
N SER A 221 -2.11 10.40 -6.22
CA SER A 221 -2.99 9.55 -5.41
C SER A 221 -4.47 9.71 -5.73
N ASN A 222 -5.22 8.66 -5.40
CA ASN A 222 -6.67 8.63 -5.47
C ASN A 222 -7.27 8.79 -4.08
N TYR A 223 -8.26 9.67 -3.96
CA TYR A 223 -8.97 9.91 -2.71
C TYR A 223 -10.01 8.83 -2.44
N CYS A 224 -10.89 8.57 -3.42
CA CYS A 224 -11.92 7.56 -3.29
C CYS A 224 -12.30 6.94 -4.63
N TYR A 225 -12.99 5.81 -4.54
CA TYR A 225 -13.68 5.15 -5.62
C TYR A 225 -15.18 5.20 -5.30
N ASP A 226 -15.93 6.00 -6.06
CA ASP A 226 -17.37 6.07 -5.90
C ASP A 226 -18.05 5.04 -6.79
N ILE A 227 -18.91 4.23 -6.18
CA ILE A 227 -19.73 3.23 -6.86
C ILE A 227 -21.17 3.73 -6.92
N TRP A 228 -21.70 3.77 -8.14
CA TRP A 228 -23.02 4.33 -8.45
C TRP A 228 -23.92 3.28 -9.06
N LEU A 229 -25.21 3.35 -8.77
CA LEU A 229 -26.23 2.58 -9.48
C LEU A 229 -26.61 3.30 -10.77
N ASP A 230 -26.40 2.67 -11.91
CA ASP A 230 -26.88 3.20 -13.18
C ASP A 230 -28.38 2.91 -13.41
N VAL A 231 -28.94 3.50 -14.46
CA VAL A 231 -30.36 3.36 -14.84
C VAL A 231 -30.76 1.92 -15.20
N LYS A 232 -29.78 1.02 -15.45
CA LYS A 232 -30.00 -0.39 -15.74
C LYS A 232 -29.81 -1.27 -14.50
N GLY A 233 -29.63 -0.68 -13.32
CA GLY A 233 -29.41 -1.40 -12.07
C GLY A 233 -27.99 -1.97 -11.93
N LYS A 234 -27.03 -1.56 -12.75
CA LYS A 234 -25.65 -2.03 -12.70
C LYS A 234 -24.78 -1.07 -11.90
N TRP A 235 -23.86 -1.63 -11.12
CA TRP A 235 -22.84 -0.85 -10.43
C TRP A 235 -21.78 -0.35 -11.40
N THR A 236 -21.61 0.96 -11.43
CA THR A 236 -20.60 1.69 -12.20
C THR A 236 -19.68 2.46 -11.27
N GLY A 237 -18.52 2.88 -11.76
CA GLY A 237 -17.43 3.34 -10.91
C GLY A 237 -16.73 4.57 -11.42
N GLU A 238 -16.39 5.48 -10.51
CA GLU A 238 -15.55 6.64 -10.78
C GLU A 238 -14.45 6.77 -9.73
N VAL A 239 -13.22 6.99 -10.18
CA VAL A 239 -12.10 7.31 -9.30
C VAL A 239 -11.99 8.82 -9.19
N ILE A 240 -12.01 9.31 -7.96
CA ILE A 240 -11.76 10.72 -7.63
C ILE A 240 -10.32 10.83 -7.15
N SER A 241 -9.49 11.56 -7.89
CA SER A 241 -8.12 11.87 -7.47
C SER A 241 -8.10 12.80 -6.25
N THR A 242 -7.01 12.80 -5.48
CA THR A 242 -6.86 13.71 -4.33
C THR A 242 -6.94 15.17 -4.76
N PHE A 243 -6.38 15.52 -5.92
CA PHE A 243 -6.53 16.86 -6.50
C PHE A 243 -7.99 17.23 -6.78
N GLN A 244 -8.77 16.33 -7.40
CA GLN A 244 -10.19 16.57 -7.65
C GLN A 244 -10.97 16.71 -6.33
N ALA A 245 -10.69 15.85 -5.34
CA ALA A 245 -11.30 15.95 -4.01
C ALA A 245 -11.02 17.30 -3.35
N TYR A 246 -9.81 17.84 -3.51
CA TYR A 246 -9.46 19.18 -3.02
C TYR A 246 -10.24 20.28 -3.75
N GLN A 247 -10.35 20.21 -5.08
CA GLN A 247 -11.14 21.20 -5.86
C GLN A 247 -12.63 21.18 -5.44
N LEU A 248 -13.20 19.99 -5.29
CA LEU A 248 -14.58 19.81 -4.81
C LEU A 248 -14.74 20.34 -3.39
N GLY A 249 -13.80 20.04 -2.49
CA GLY A 249 -13.80 20.52 -1.10
C GLY A 249 -13.67 22.04 -0.97
N LYS A 250 -12.95 22.68 -1.90
CA LYS A 250 -12.85 24.14 -1.98
C LYS A 250 -14.18 24.79 -2.37
N ALA A 251 -14.92 24.17 -3.29
CA ALA A 251 -16.22 24.66 -3.72
C ALA A 251 -17.33 24.37 -2.70
N ASN A 252 -17.32 23.17 -2.12
CA ASN A 252 -18.28 22.71 -1.12
C ASN A 252 -17.60 21.78 -0.11
N LYS A 253 -17.47 22.21 1.15
CA LYS A 253 -16.82 21.41 2.21
C LYS A 253 -17.52 20.07 2.49
N GLU A 254 -18.80 19.96 2.16
CA GLU A 254 -19.63 18.78 2.39
C GLU A 254 -19.93 17.99 1.10
N TRP A 255 -19.18 18.24 0.02
CA TRP A 255 -19.35 17.55 -1.27
C TRP A 255 -19.37 16.02 -1.12
N TRP A 256 -18.64 15.49 -0.15
CA TRP A 256 -18.53 14.06 0.09
C TRP A 256 -19.77 13.42 0.71
N ARG A 257 -20.73 14.22 1.17
CA ARG A 257 -22.04 13.77 1.66
C ARG A 257 -23.07 13.62 0.54
N GLN A 258 -22.73 13.97 -0.70
CA GLN A 258 -23.64 13.82 -1.83
C GLN A 258 -23.93 12.35 -2.11
N LEU A 259 -25.20 11.96 -2.00
CA LEU A 259 -25.67 10.59 -2.20
C LEU A 259 -26.27 10.35 -3.60
N LYS A 260 -26.34 11.41 -4.43
CA LYS A 260 -26.87 11.34 -5.79
C LYS A 260 -25.99 12.17 -6.72
N ARG A 261 -25.79 11.68 -7.93
CA ARG A 261 -25.25 12.49 -9.04
C ARG A 261 -26.31 13.45 -9.56
N GLU A 262 -25.86 14.42 -10.36
CA GLU A 262 -26.73 15.35 -11.09
C GLU A 262 -27.72 14.64 -12.02
N ASN A 263 -27.33 13.50 -12.59
CA ASN A 263 -28.19 12.67 -13.45
C ASN A 263 -29.16 11.75 -12.65
N GLY A 264 -29.21 11.87 -11.32
CA GLY A 264 -30.10 11.11 -10.45
C GLY A 264 -29.58 9.75 -9.98
N ASN A 265 -28.45 9.26 -10.51
CA ASN A 265 -27.87 7.98 -10.09
C ASN A 265 -27.50 8.00 -8.59
N ALA A 266 -27.96 6.98 -7.86
CA ALA A 266 -27.71 6.85 -6.43
C ALA A 266 -26.28 6.35 -6.15
N LEU A 267 -25.64 6.93 -5.14
CA LEU A 267 -24.37 6.42 -4.60
C LEU A 267 -24.65 5.14 -3.82
N ILE A 268 -24.06 4.03 -4.24
CA ILE A 268 -24.12 2.77 -3.51
C ILE A 268 -23.12 2.79 -2.35
N MET A 269 -21.86 3.12 -2.66
CA MET A 269 -20.82 3.25 -1.67
C MET A 269 -19.66 4.09 -2.18
N ARG A 270 -19.00 4.79 -1.26
CA ARG A 270 -17.72 5.44 -1.47
C ARG A 270 -16.64 4.62 -0.76
N LEU A 271 -15.66 4.17 -1.53
CA LEU A 271 -14.55 3.36 -1.03
C LEU A 271 -13.28 4.21 -0.95
N ARG A 272 -12.59 4.16 0.17
CA ARG A 272 -11.28 4.77 0.38
C ARG A 272 -10.28 3.69 0.78
N LYS A 273 -9.00 4.04 0.74
CA LYS A 273 -7.96 3.15 1.24
C LYS A 273 -8.23 2.83 2.71
N ASN A 274 -8.00 1.58 3.09
CA ASN A 274 -8.27 1.02 4.41
C ASN A 274 -9.77 0.89 4.80
N ASP A 275 -10.71 1.20 3.91
CA ASP A 275 -12.11 0.84 4.14
C ASP A 275 -12.31 -0.67 4.10
N PHE A 276 -13.39 -1.13 4.72
CA PHE A 276 -13.73 -2.55 4.79
C PHE A 276 -14.99 -2.86 3.99
N LEU A 277 -14.96 -4.00 3.34
CA LEU A 277 -16.11 -4.64 2.71
C LEU A 277 -16.29 -6.05 3.30
N GLU A 278 -17.53 -6.46 3.43
CA GLU A 278 -17.90 -7.87 3.48
C GLU A 278 -18.28 -8.30 2.07
N ILE A 279 -17.69 -9.39 1.58
CA ILE A 279 -17.94 -9.91 0.23
C ILE A 279 -18.14 -11.42 0.25
N GLU A 280 -18.86 -11.93 -0.73
CA GLU A 280 -18.91 -13.34 -1.09
C GLU A 280 -17.83 -13.64 -2.14
N ASP A 281 -16.88 -14.52 -1.78
CA ASP A 281 -15.75 -14.95 -2.59
C ASP A 281 -15.51 -16.45 -2.35
N ASP A 282 -15.46 -17.25 -3.42
CA ASP A 282 -15.32 -18.71 -3.36
C ASP A 282 -16.22 -19.40 -2.31
N ASP A 283 -17.52 -19.10 -2.36
CA ASP A 283 -18.57 -19.60 -1.46
C ASP A 283 -18.37 -19.24 0.03
N ARG A 284 -17.47 -18.31 0.33
CA ARG A 284 -17.20 -17.80 1.69
C ARG A 284 -17.60 -16.35 1.80
N THR A 285 -18.16 -15.99 2.95
CA THR A 285 -18.32 -14.58 3.34
C THR A 285 -17.08 -14.13 4.11
N ILE A 286 -16.32 -13.21 3.54
CA ILE A 286 -15.05 -12.72 4.10
C ILE A 286 -15.07 -11.20 4.28
N ILE A 287 -14.29 -10.72 5.25
CA ILE A 287 -14.06 -9.29 5.46
C ILE A 287 -12.73 -8.91 4.83
N VAL A 288 -12.82 -8.02 3.85
CA VAL A 288 -11.66 -7.53 3.09
C VAL A 288 -11.46 -6.04 3.32
N GLN A 289 -10.20 -5.62 3.22
CA GLN A 289 -9.79 -4.24 3.29
C GLN A 289 -9.40 -3.72 1.91
N ILE A 290 -9.78 -2.50 1.58
CA ILE A 290 -9.36 -1.81 0.35
C ILE A 290 -7.87 -1.44 0.44
N SER A 291 -7.04 -2.11 -0.36
CA SER A 291 -5.59 -1.83 -0.40
C SER A 291 -5.24 -0.70 -1.37
N LYS A 292 -5.73 -0.80 -2.61
CA LYS A 292 -5.50 0.21 -3.67
C LYS A 292 -6.54 0.08 -4.78
N PHE A 293 -6.75 1.15 -5.54
CA PHE A 293 -7.70 1.13 -6.65
C PHE A 293 -7.31 2.07 -7.78
N SER A 294 -7.75 1.71 -8.98
CA SER A 294 -7.67 2.49 -10.22
C SER A 294 -8.95 2.27 -11.02
N VAL A 295 -9.17 3.02 -12.10
CA VAL A 295 -10.38 2.88 -12.93
C VAL A 295 -10.65 1.42 -13.29
N GLY A 296 -11.81 0.90 -12.87
CA GLY A 296 -12.26 -0.47 -13.13
C GLY A 296 -11.62 -1.58 -12.28
N LYS A 297 -10.68 -1.25 -11.37
CA LYS A 297 -9.94 -2.22 -10.55
C LYS A 297 -9.89 -1.78 -9.09
N ILE A 298 -10.49 -2.57 -8.21
CA ILE A 298 -10.46 -2.41 -6.76
C ILE A 298 -9.71 -3.61 -6.20
N ASN A 299 -8.54 -3.38 -5.62
CA ASN A 299 -7.69 -4.42 -5.07
C ASN A 299 -7.87 -4.48 -3.56
N MET A 300 -8.19 -5.67 -3.08
CA MET A 300 -8.50 -5.94 -1.69
C MET A 300 -7.65 -7.10 -1.18
N ILE A 301 -7.54 -7.19 0.13
CA ILE A 301 -6.90 -8.28 0.87
C ILE A 301 -7.76 -8.62 2.08
N GLU A 302 -7.66 -9.83 2.60
CA GLU A 302 -8.28 -10.13 3.89
C GLU A 302 -7.68 -9.24 4.98
N HIS A 303 -8.51 -8.81 5.93
CA HIS A 303 -8.13 -7.77 6.90
C HIS A 303 -6.88 -8.08 7.74
N PHE A 304 -6.55 -9.36 7.89
CA PHE A 304 -5.44 -9.84 8.72
C PHE A 304 -4.10 -9.85 7.98
N GLU A 305 -4.08 -9.70 6.66
CA GLU A 305 -2.85 -9.79 5.87
C GLU A 305 -1.88 -8.64 6.18
N ALA A 306 -0.61 -8.99 6.42
CA ALA A 306 0.49 -8.05 6.67
C ALA A 306 1.55 -8.13 5.56
N ASN A 307 2.42 -7.11 5.48
CA ASN A 307 3.46 -6.98 4.46
C ASN A 307 2.95 -7.08 3.01
N VAL A 308 1.67 -6.75 2.80
CA VAL A 308 0.93 -6.96 1.55
C VAL A 308 1.70 -6.46 0.32
N ASP A 309 2.28 -5.27 0.40
CA ASP A 309 2.97 -4.67 -0.74
C ASP A 309 4.26 -5.40 -1.14
N ALA A 310 5.04 -5.91 -0.19
CA ALA A 310 6.23 -6.70 -0.49
C ALA A 310 5.83 -8.08 -1.04
N ARG A 311 4.89 -8.74 -0.35
CA ARG A 311 4.40 -10.10 -0.69
C ARG A 311 3.73 -10.16 -2.06
N THR A 312 2.87 -9.21 -2.38
CA THR A 312 2.19 -9.19 -3.69
C THR A 312 3.12 -8.84 -4.87
N ARG A 313 4.32 -8.30 -4.62
CA ARG A 313 5.36 -8.10 -5.65
C ARG A 313 6.23 -9.34 -5.84
N ASP A 314 6.33 -10.17 -4.81
CA ASP A 314 7.01 -11.45 -4.88
C ASP A 314 6.17 -12.40 -5.75
N LYS A 315 6.86 -13.04 -6.71
CA LYS A 315 6.21 -13.99 -7.61
C LYS A 315 5.98 -15.32 -6.91
N ASP A 316 6.81 -15.64 -5.92
CA ASP A 316 6.80 -16.93 -5.24
C ASP A 316 5.90 -16.91 -3.98
N ASP A 317 5.44 -15.73 -3.54
CA ASP A 317 4.44 -15.61 -2.46
C ASP A 317 3.03 -15.93 -2.97
N GLU A 318 2.26 -16.66 -2.18
CA GLU A 318 0.88 -17.06 -2.51
C GLU A 318 -0.10 -15.89 -2.44
N LEU A 319 0.17 -14.84 -1.66
CA LEU A 319 -0.75 -13.71 -1.50
C LEU A 319 -0.88 -12.92 -2.79
N LYS A 320 -2.10 -12.89 -3.31
CA LYS A 320 -2.52 -12.03 -4.42
C LYS A 320 -3.69 -11.15 -4.00
N TYR A 321 -3.85 -10.03 -4.68
CA TYR A 321 -5.00 -9.16 -4.46
C TYR A 321 -6.29 -9.84 -4.93
N ILE A 322 -7.32 -9.78 -4.08
CA ILE A 322 -8.70 -10.01 -4.50
C ILE A 322 -9.11 -8.78 -5.32
N GLN A 323 -9.06 -8.92 -6.65
CA GLN A 323 -9.31 -7.81 -7.57
C GLN A 323 -10.73 -7.90 -8.13
N LYS A 324 -11.55 -6.88 -7.87
CA LYS A 324 -12.92 -6.79 -8.39
C LYS A 324 -13.13 -5.47 -9.13
N SER A 325 -14.02 -5.47 -10.12
CA SER A 325 -14.62 -4.26 -10.70
C SER A 325 -15.91 -3.91 -9.95
N PRO A 326 -16.50 -2.71 -10.14
CA PRO A 326 -17.79 -2.36 -9.51
C PRO A 326 -18.89 -3.40 -9.77
N SER A 327 -19.04 -3.85 -11.01
CA SER A 327 -20.02 -4.90 -11.34
C SER A 327 -19.66 -6.28 -10.76
N SER A 328 -18.38 -6.55 -10.53
CA SER A 328 -17.96 -7.79 -9.87
C SER A 328 -18.21 -7.74 -8.36
N LEU A 329 -18.06 -6.57 -7.73
CA LEU A 329 -18.46 -6.36 -6.33
C LEU A 329 -19.97 -6.54 -6.15
N GLN A 330 -20.77 -6.06 -7.11
CA GLN A 330 -22.21 -6.29 -7.13
C GLN A 330 -22.54 -7.79 -7.12
N LYS A 331 -21.85 -8.58 -7.97
CA LYS A 331 -22.04 -10.04 -8.05
C LYS A 331 -21.57 -10.77 -6.79
N SER A 332 -20.55 -10.24 -6.11
CA SER A 332 -20.04 -10.74 -4.83
C SER A 332 -20.83 -10.21 -3.62
N ASN A 333 -22.06 -9.68 -3.82
CA ASN A 333 -22.92 -9.15 -2.76
C ASN A 333 -22.21 -8.19 -1.79
N ALA A 334 -21.29 -7.37 -2.31
CA ALA A 334 -20.41 -6.57 -1.48
C ALA A 334 -21.17 -5.56 -0.62
N LYS A 335 -20.87 -5.53 0.68
CA LYS A 335 -21.46 -4.60 1.65
C LYS A 335 -20.37 -3.83 2.35
N ARG A 336 -20.55 -2.52 2.50
CA ARG A 336 -19.63 -1.73 3.33
C ARG A 336 -19.82 -2.11 4.78
N VAL A 337 -18.72 -2.33 5.49
CA VAL A 337 -18.71 -2.56 6.93
C VAL A 337 -17.74 -1.59 7.61
N THR A 338 -17.91 -1.37 8.90
CA THR A 338 -16.89 -0.70 9.72
C THR A 338 -16.40 -1.64 10.81
N VAL A 339 -15.13 -1.50 11.17
CA VAL A 339 -14.49 -2.29 12.22
C VAL A 339 -14.05 -1.32 13.30
N SER A 340 -14.60 -1.45 14.52
CA SER A 340 -14.19 -0.62 15.65
C SER A 340 -12.72 -0.88 16.02
N PRO A 341 -12.06 0.00 16.82
CA PRO A 341 -10.71 -0.28 17.31
C PRO A 341 -10.56 -1.61 18.07
N ALA A 342 -11.65 -2.15 18.62
CA ALA A 342 -11.69 -3.44 19.30
C ALA A 342 -12.02 -4.63 18.37
N GLY A 343 -12.11 -4.41 17.05
CA GLY A 343 -12.41 -5.46 16.07
C GLY A 343 -13.91 -5.77 15.91
N VAL A 344 -14.81 -4.95 16.47
CA VAL A 344 -16.26 -5.17 16.35
C VAL A 344 -16.74 -4.71 14.98
N VAL A 345 -17.32 -5.65 14.22
CA VAL A 345 -17.84 -5.41 12.87
C VAL A 345 -19.26 -4.85 12.94
N LYS A 346 -19.47 -3.68 12.33
CA LYS A 346 -20.79 -3.08 12.13
C LYS A 346 -21.16 -3.15 10.65
N ARG A 347 -22.23 -3.87 10.36
CA ARG A 347 -22.84 -3.98 9.03
C ARG A 347 -23.87 -2.87 8.86
N TYR A 348 -23.88 -2.25 7.69
CA TYR A 348 -24.89 -1.27 7.31
C TYR A 348 -25.87 -1.98 6.39
N ASN A 349 -27.16 -1.92 6.73
CA ASN A 349 -28.24 -2.47 5.91
C ASN A 349 -28.54 -1.58 4.72
#